data_AF-A0A662DEG0-F1
#
_entry.id   AF-A0A662DEG0-F1
#
_cell.length_a   1.000
_cell.length_b   1.000
_cell.length_c   1.000
_cell.angle_alpha   90.00
_cell.angle_beta   90.00
_cell.angle_gamma   90.00
#
_symmetry.space_group_name_H-M   'P 1'
#
loop_
_entity.id
_entity.type
_entity.pdbx_description
1 polymer ?
#
loop_
_entity_poly.entity_id
_entity_poly.type
_entity_poly.pdbx_seq_one_letter_code
_entity_poly.pdbx_strand_id
1 'polypeptide(L)'
;METQSRTLNFFTRKSDIAFSLGTIGIITVLVIPLPPVLMDVLLSFNLATSFMIFLLTIYVKRPLDFSVFPSLLLMATLFRLSLNVASTRLILLHGYAGKVIQAFGYFVVGGNYIVGVIVFLILVVINFIVITRGATRISEVAARFTLDSMPGKQMSVDADLNAGLITEEEARRRRFDIERQADFYGAMDGASKFVRGDAIAAIIILLINIIGGLAIGILQHHMAPQQALHTYTLLTVGDGMVSQIPALIISTAAGIIITRSSSESHLA
;
A
#
# COMPACT_ATOMS: atom_id res chain seq x y z
N MET A 1 8.48 -19.27 35.56
CA MET A 1 7.97 -19.33 34.17
C MET A 1 6.68 -18.52 33.94
N GLU A 2 5.98 -18.02 34.96
CA GLU A 2 4.76 -17.20 34.78
C GLU A 2 5.00 -15.74 34.34
N THR A 3 6.18 -15.17 34.58
CA THR A 3 6.42 -13.74 34.34
C THR A 3 6.66 -13.39 32.86
N GLN A 4 7.15 -14.33 32.05
CA GLN A 4 7.37 -14.11 30.60
C GLN A 4 6.09 -14.19 29.76
N SER A 5 5.05 -14.89 30.24
CA SER A 5 3.75 -14.99 29.55
C SER A 5 2.94 -13.68 29.63
N ARG A 6 3.06 -12.93 30.75
CA ARG A 6 2.35 -11.65 30.91
C ARG A 6 2.89 -10.53 30.04
N THR A 7 4.20 -10.48 29.79
CA THR A 7 4.82 -9.48 28.89
C THR A 7 4.49 -9.73 27.42
N LEU A 8 4.41 -11.00 27.00
CA LEU A 8 4.00 -11.34 25.63
C LEU A 8 2.53 -10.99 25.38
N ASN A 9 1.64 -11.32 26.32
CA ASN A 9 0.21 -10.99 26.23
C ASN A 9 -0.09 -9.48 26.28
N PHE A 10 0.78 -8.67 26.85
CA PHE A 10 0.62 -7.21 26.83
C PHE A 10 1.06 -6.59 25.49
N PHE A 11 2.09 -7.16 24.84
CA PHE A 11 2.57 -6.70 23.55
C PHE A 11 1.62 -7.08 22.39
N THR A 12 1.10 -8.31 22.39
CA THR A 12 0.09 -8.74 21.40
C THR A 12 -1.21 -7.94 21.55
N ARG A 13 -1.69 -7.75 22.79
CA ARG A 13 -2.90 -6.94 23.04
C ARG A 13 -2.73 -5.47 22.66
N LYS A 14 -1.51 -4.91 22.77
CA LYS A 14 -1.19 -3.56 22.27
C LYS A 14 -1.16 -3.48 20.75
N SER A 15 -0.70 -4.53 20.07
CA SER A 15 -0.68 -4.60 18.60
C SER A 15 -2.10 -4.59 18.03
N ASP A 16 -3.02 -5.36 18.61
CA ASP A 16 -4.42 -5.39 18.16
C ASP A 16 -5.16 -4.07 18.42
N ILE A 17 -4.87 -3.43 19.56
CA ILE A 17 -5.38 -2.10 19.88
C ILE A 17 -4.82 -1.06 18.91
N ALA A 18 -3.51 -1.09 18.60
CA ALA A 18 -2.89 -0.18 17.65
C ALA A 18 -3.45 -0.34 16.23
N PHE A 19 -3.68 -1.58 15.79
CA PHE A 19 -4.31 -1.88 14.51
C PHE A 19 -5.75 -1.34 14.46
N SER A 20 -6.54 -1.60 15.51
CA SER A 20 -7.93 -1.14 15.60
C SER A 20 -8.03 0.38 15.64
N LEU A 21 -7.19 1.05 16.45
CA LEU A 21 -7.10 2.50 16.51
C LEU A 21 -6.64 3.10 15.17
N GLY A 22 -5.69 2.47 14.49
CA GLY A 22 -5.27 2.85 13.15
C GLY A 22 -6.43 2.83 12.17
N THR A 23 -7.22 1.76 12.15
CA THR A 23 -8.38 1.63 11.27
C THR A 23 -9.44 2.68 11.56
N ILE A 24 -9.75 2.93 12.84
CA ILE A 24 -10.66 3.99 13.25
C ILE A 24 -10.12 5.37 12.81
N GLY A 25 -8.81 5.59 12.94
CA GLY A 25 -8.14 6.79 12.45
C GLY A 25 -8.33 7.01 10.95
N ILE A 26 -8.15 5.97 10.14
CA ILE A 26 -8.38 6.00 8.69
C ILE A 26 -9.83 6.39 8.36
N ILE A 27 -10.80 5.77 9.03
CA ILE A 27 -12.24 6.10 8.85
C ILE A 27 -12.51 7.55 9.27
N THR A 28 -11.89 8.01 10.36
CA THR A 28 -12.02 9.38 10.85
C THR A 28 -11.53 10.39 9.82
N VAL A 29 -10.37 10.15 9.20
CA VAL A 29 -9.82 10.99 8.12
C VAL A 29 -10.77 11.06 6.92
N LEU A 30 -11.47 9.97 6.60
CA LEU A 30 -12.41 9.92 5.48
C LEU A 30 -13.66 10.80 5.73
N VAL A 31 -14.17 10.82 6.96
CA VAL A 31 -15.39 11.54 7.31
C VAL A 31 -15.11 12.99 7.69
N ILE A 32 -14.13 13.23 8.57
CA ILE A 32 -13.89 14.53 9.20
C ILE A 32 -12.99 15.41 8.32
N PRO A 33 -13.34 16.69 8.09
CA PRO A 33 -12.47 17.61 7.37
C PRO A 33 -11.16 17.85 8.13
N LEU A 34 -10.04 17.66 7.45
CA LEU A 34 -8.71 17.85 8.03
C LEU A 34 -8.18 19.26 7.73
N PRO A 35 -7.50 19.91 8.68
CA PRO A 35 -6.77 21.14 8.39
C PRO A 35 -5.55 20.83 7.49
N PRO A 36 -5.14 21.77 6.61
CA PRO A 36 -4.01 21.55 5.68
C PRO A 36 -2.69 21.16 6.36
N VAL A 37 -2.43 21.67 7.58
CA VAL A 37 -1.22 21.33 8.34
C VAL A 37 -1.21 19.84 8.74
N LEU A 38 -2.36 19.31 9.15
CA LEU A 38 -2.46 17.89 9.50
C LEU A 38 -2.37 17.01 8.26
N MET A 39 -2.90 17.48 7.13
CA MET A 39 -2.71 16.81 5.83
C MET A 39 -1.22 16.66 5.49
N ASP A 40 -0.44 17.74 5.59
CA ASP A 40 1.02 17.70 5.33
C ASP A 40 1.75 16.69 6.22
N VAL A 41 1.39 16.62 7.51
CA VAL A 41 1.96 15.64 8.46
C VAL A 41 1.60 14.22 8.07
N LEU A 42 0.32 13.95 7.77
CA LEU A 42 -0.14 12.61 7.43
C LEU A 42 0.40 12.12 6.08
N LEU A 43 0.51 12.99 5.08
CA LEU A 43 1.14 12.68 3.79
C LEU A 43 2.63 12.37 3.96
N SER A 44 3.34 13.18 4.76
CA SER A 44 4.75 12.94 5.08
C SER A 44 4.95 11.63 5.84
N PHE A 45 4.05 11.33 6.78
CA PHE A 45 4.05 10.06 7.51
C PHE A 45 3.77 8.86 6.60
N ASN A 46 2.83 8.97 5.66
CA ASN A 46 2.55 7.96 4.64
C ASN A 46 3.80 7.67 3.78
N LEU A 47 4.49 8.73 3.34
CA LEU A 47 5.71 8.62 2.57
C LEU A 47 6.83 7.94 3.38
N ALA A 48 7.07 8.40 4.60
CA ALA A 48 8.07 7.82 5.50
C ALA A 48 7.79 6.34 5.79
N THR A 49 6.53 5.99 6.06
CA THR A 49 6.11 4.60 6.31
C THR A 49 6.30 3.72 5.07
N SER A 50 6.03 4.26 3.88
CA SER A 50 6.25 3.52 2.62
C SER A 50 7.73 3.21 2.40
N PHE A 51 8.61 4.19 2.62
CA PHE A 51 10.06 3.96 2.59
C PHE A 51 10.52 2.98 3.67
N MET A 52 9.99 3.08 4.88
CA MET A 52 10.28 2.15 5.97
C MET A 52 9.92 0.71 5.57
N ILE A 53 8.72 0.48 5.04
CA ILE A 53 8.26 -0.82 4.56
C ILE A 53 9.20 -1.35 3.47
N PHE A 54 9.57 -0.50 2.50
CA PHE A 54 10.48 -0.90 1.43
C PHE A 54 11.87 -1.29 1.93
N LEU A 55 12.45 -0.50 2.84
CA LEU A 55 13.73 -0.85 3.47
C LEU A 55 13.63 -2.18 4.21
N LEU A 56 12.58 -2.38 5.02
CA LEU A 56 12.33 -3.66 5.69
C LEU A 56 12.29 -4.82 4.69
N THR A 57 11.59 -4.67 3.56
CA THR A 57 11.54 -5.72 2.53
C THR A 57 12.88 -6.04 1.89
N ILE A 58 13.82 -5.08 1.81
CA ILE A 58 15.17 -5.32 1.29
C ILE A 58 16.00 -6.15 2.29
N TYR A 59 15.89 -5.86 3.58
CA TYR A 59 16.71 -6.46 4.64
C TYR A 59 16.16 -7.78 5.22
N VAL A 60 14.89 -8.09 5.01
CA VAL A 60 14.28 -9.36 5.47
C VAL A 60 14.93 -10.54 4.72
N LYS A 61 15.42 -11.52 5.49
CA LYS A 61 16.07 -12.75 4.99
C LYS A 61 15.06 -13.77 4.51
N ARG A 62 14.07 -14.12 5.35
CA ARG A 62 12.98 -15.04 5.00
C ARG A 62 11.66 -14.29 4.93
N PRO A 63 10.89 -14.41 3.85
CA PRO A 63 9.59 -13.73 3.71
C PRO A 63 8.59 -14.03 4.84
N LEU A 64 8.65 -15.23 5.41
CA LEU A 64 7.80 -15.63 6.56
C LEU A 64 8.16 -14.93 7.88
N ASP A 65 9.37 -14.39 8.00
CA ASP A 65 9.76 -13.56 9.16
C ASP A 65 8.99 -12.23 9.16
N PHE A 66 8.45 -11.85 8.00
CA PHE A 66 7.60 -10.67 7.87
C PHE A 66 6.13 -11.04 7.61
N SER A 67 5.59 -11.97 8.40
CA SER A 67 4.20 -12.43 8.26
C SER A 67 3.13 -11.34 8.46
N VAL A 68 3.50 -10.18 9.02
CA VAL A 68 2.60 -9.00 9.20
C VAL A 68 2.49 -8.15 7.92
N PHE A 69 3.34 -8.41 6.92
CA PHE A 69 3.39 -7.63 5.69
C PHE A 69 2.06 -7.51 4.94
N PRO A 70 1.23 -8.57 4.76
CA PRO A 70 -0.03 -8.46 4.04
C PRO A 70 -1.00 -7.47 4.72
N SER A 71 -1.09 -7.53 6.05
CA SER A 71 -1.91 -6.62 6.85
C SER A 71 -1.38 -5.18 6.79
N LEU A 72 -0.06 -4.99 6.80
CA LEU A 72 0.56 -3.67 6.63
C LEU A 72 0.29 -3.08 5.25
N LEU A 73 0.35 -3.89 4.19
CA LEU A 73 -0.02 -3.48 2.83
C LEU A 73 -1.46 -2.98 2.77
N LEU A 74 -2.39 -3.74 3.35
CA LEU A 74 -3.80 -3.37 3.40
C LEU A 74 -4.00 -2.04 4.14
N MET A 75 -3.41 -1.92 5.33
CA MET A 75 -3.52 -0.69 6.15
C MET A 75 -2.90 0.52 5.47
N ALA A 76 -1.70 0.39 4.89
CA ALA A 76 -1.06 1.48 4.17
C ALA A 76 -1.87 1.92 2.94
N THR A 77 -2.49 0.96 2.25
CA THR A 77 -3.36 1.25 1.10
C THR A 77 -4.64 1.97 1.52
N LEU A 78 -5.31 1.50 2.57
CA LEU A 78 -6.50 2.15 3.11
C LEU A 78 -6.20 3.56 3.64
N PHE A 79 -5.08 3.72 4.34
CA PHE A 79 -4.62 5.02 4.82
C PHE A 79 -4.39 5.98 3.65
N ARG A 80 -3.67 5.55 2.60
CA ARG A 80 -3.48 6.35 1.39
C ARG A 80 -4.79 6.74 0.73
N LEU A 81 -5.72 5.80 0.55
CA LEU A 81 -7.05 6.09 0.00
C LEU A 81 -7.79 7.14 0.83
N SER A 82 -7.73 7.05 2.15
CA SER A 82 -8.36 8.07 3.03
C SER A 82 -7.72 9.46 2.85
N LEU A 83 -6.39 9.52 2.69
CA LEU A 83 -5.69 10.77 2.45
C LEU A 83 -6.05 11.37 1.09
N ASN A 84 -6.15 10.56 0.03
CA ASN A 84 -6.59 11.02 -1.29
C ASN A 84 -8.00 11.63 -1.25
N VAL A 85 -8.93 11.00 -0.52
CA VAL A 85 -10.29 11.56 -0.37
C VAL A 85 -10.27 12.88 0.39
N ALA A 86 -9.49 12.96 1.47
CA ALA A 86 -9.38 14.16 2.28
C ALA A 86 -8.63 15.30 1.56
N SER A 87 -7.59 15.00 0.76
CA SER A 87 -6.87 15.99 -0.04
C SER A 87 -7.72 16.51 -1.19
N THR A 88 -8.43 15.64 -1.92
CA THR A 88 -9.43 16.02 -2.92
C THR A 88 -10.43 17.01 -2.35
N ARG A 89 -10.98 16.76 -1.16
CA ARG A 89 -11.91 17.67 -0.51
C ARG A 89 -11.29 19.05 -0.28
N LEU A 90 -10.04 19.11 0.20
CA LEU A 90 -9.33 20.38 0.41
C LEU A 90 -9.06 21.12 -0.90
N ILE A 91 -8.63 20.41 -1.94
CA ILE A 91 -8.41 20.97 -3.28
C ILE A 91 -9.70 21.59 -3.80
N LEU A 92 -10.81 20.82 -3.80
CA LEU A 92 -12.07 21.26 -4.39
C LEU A 92 -12.74 22.39 -3.61
N LEU A 93 -12.72 22.37 -2.27
CA LEU A 93 -13.41 23.38 -1.45
C LEU A 93 -12.61 24.67 -1.25
N HIS A 94 -11.29 24.58 -1.13
CA HIS A 94 -10.46 25.72 -0.69
C HIS A 94 -9.41 26.13 -1.73
N GLY A 95 -9.19 25.34 -2.79
CA GLY A 95 -8.09 25.60 -3.74
C GLY A 95 -6.71 25.53 -3.07
N TYR A 96 -6.60 24.84 -1.93
CA TYR A 96 -5.36 24.67 -1.18
C TYR A 96 -5.41 23.37 -0.36
N ALA A 97 -4.38 22.53 -0.48
CA ALA A 97 -4.36 21.21 0.13
C ALA A 97 -3.15 20.95 1.04
N GLY A 98 -2.37 21.98 1.34
CA GLY A 98 -1.15 21.88 2.14
C GLY A 98 0.11 22.18 1.33
N LYS A 99 1.22 22.38 2.05
CA LYS A 99 2.52 22.73 1.47
C LYS A 99 3.17 21.55 0.77
N VAL A 100 2.95 20.32 1.25
CA VAL A 100 3.54 19.11 0.66
C VAL A 100 3.00 18.93 -0.76
N ILE A 101 1.67 18.93 -0.93
CA ILE A 101 1.02 18.82 -2.24
C ILE A 101 1.49 19.94 -3.17
N GLN A 102 1.53 21.17 -2.69
CA GLN A 102 1.95 22.31 -3.49
C GLN A 102 3.43 22.20 -3.92
N ALA A 103 4.32 21.77 -3.02
CA ALA A 103 5.73 21.58 -3.32
C ALA A 103 5.95 20.49 -4.37
N PHE A 104 5.26 19.35 -4.25
CA PHE A 104 5.31 18.29 -5.25
C PHE A 104 4.72 18.73 -6.60
N GLY A 105 3.65 19.54 -6.58
CA GLY A 105 3.08 20.14 -7.78
C GLY A 105 4.11 21.01 -8.51
N TYR A 106 4.77 21.94 -7.81
CA TYR A 106 5.82 22.77 -8.41
C TYR A 106 7.03 21.97 -8.88
N PHE A 107 7.45 20.96 -8.12
CA PHE A 107 8.57 20.09 -8.47
C PHE A 107 8.37 19.39 -9.82
N VAL A 108 7.17 18.88 -10.09
CA VAL A 108 6.87 18.14 -11.33
C VAL A 108 6.51 19.07 -12.48
N VAL A 109 5.83 20.18 -12.20
CA VAL A 109 5.38 21.13 -13.21
C VAL A 109 6.54 21.95 -13.77
N GLY A 110 7.58 22.25 -12.97
CA GLY A 110 8.78 22.94 -13.45
C GLY A 110 8.52 24.31 -14.10
N GLY A 111 7.38 24.94 -13.79
CA GLY A 111 6.91 26.19 -14.41
C GLY A 111 6.02 26.04 -15.65
N ASN A 112 5.81 24.82 -16.17
CA ASN A 112 4.90 24.57 -17.30
C ASN A 112 3.86 23.49 -16.95
N TYR A 113 2.64 23.93 -16.64
CA TYR A 113 1.56 23.04 -16.20
C TYR A 113 1.21 21.95 -17.22
N ILE A 114 1.40 22.21 -18.52
CA ILE A 114 1.15 21.21 -19.58
C ILE A 114 2.18 20.07 -19.47
N VAL A 115 3.46 20.42 -19.32
CA VAL A 115 4.54 19.44 -19.13
C VAL A 115 4.28 18.62 -17.86
N GLY A 116 3.89 19.29 -16.77
CA GLY A 116 3.54 18.63 -15.52
C GLY A 116 2.44 17.58 -15.68
N VAL A 117 1.35 17.91 -16.41
CA VAL A 117 0.27 16.95 -16.71
C VAL A 117 0.77 15.76 -17.54
N ILE A 118 1.60 16.01 -18.56
CA ILE A 118 2.14 14.93 -19.41
C ILE A 118 3.01 13.98 -18.58
N VAL A 119 3.95 14.51 -17.81
CA VAL A 119 4.83 13.71 -16.93
C VAL A 119 4.00 12.94 -15.91
N PHE A 120 3.02 13.60 -15.31
CA PHE A 120 2.10 12.97 -14.36
C PHE A 120 1.33 11.80 -14.98
N LEU A 121 0.75 11.97 -16.17
CA LEU A 121 0.05 10.91 -16.89
C LEU A 121 0.96 9.73 -17.22
N ILE A 122 2.21 9.98 -17.65
CA ILE A 122 3.19 8.92 -17.88
C ILE A 122 3.44 8.13 -16.60
N LEU A 123 3.61 8.80 -15.46
CA LEU A 123 3.85 8.14 -14.17
C LEU A 123 2.64 7.32 -13.70
N VAL A 124 1.42 7.83 -13.89
CA VAL A 124 0.18 7.09 -13.61
C VAL A 124 0.10 5.83 -14.48
N VAL A 125 0.41 5.95 -15.77
CA VAL A 125 0.41 4.82 -16.71
C VAL A 125 1.45 3.77 -16.30
N ILE A 126 2.69 4.19 -15.99
CA ILE A 126 3.76 3.29 -15.53
C ILE A 126 3.34 2.58 -14.24
N ASN A 127 2.82 3.32 -13.25
CA ASN A 127 2.39 2.71 -12.01
C ASN A 127 1.27 1.70 -12.25
N PHE A 128 0.20 2.07 -12.96
CA PHE A 128 -0.95 1.20 -13.10
C PHE A 128 -0.68 0.01 -14.02
N ILE A 129 -0.21 0.27 -15.24
CA ILE A 129 -0.08 -0.76 -16.29
C ILE A 129 1.11 -1.68 -16.02
N VAL A 130 2.25 -1.12 -15.63
CA VAL A 130 3.49 -1.90 -15.51
C VAL A 130 3.61 -2.46 -14.10
N ILE A 131 3.56 -1.59 -13.08
CA ILE A 131 3.98 -1.98 -11.73
C ILE A 131 2.84 -2.65 -10.96
N THR A 132 1.70 -1.99 -10.78
CA THR A 132 0.58 -2.50 -9.99
C THR A 132 -0.04 -3.74 -10.63
N ARG A 133 -0.35 -3.69 -11.93
CA ARG A 133 -0.86 -4.87 -12.65
C ARG A 133 0.16 -6.00 -12.71
N GLY A 134 1.44 -5.70 -12.93
CA GLY A 134 2.51 -6.69 -12.94
C GLY A 134 2.67 -7.38 -11.59
N ALA A 135 2.80 -6.61 -10.52
CA ALA A 135 2.92 -7.11 -9.15
C ALA A 135 1.69 -7.93 -8.74
N THR A 136 0.48 -7.49 -9.08
CA THR A 136 -0.76 -8.24 -8.77
C THR A 136 -0.76 -9.60 -9.45
N ARG A 137 -0.41 -9.66 -10.75
CA ARG A 137 -0.36 -10.92 -11.50
C ARG A 137 0.69 -11.87 -10.93
N ILE A 138 1.88 -11.36 -10.59
CA ILE A 138 2.93 -12.18 -9.97
C ILE A 138 2.46 -12.72 -8.62
N SER A 139 1.78 -11.88 -7.82
CA SER A 139 1.24 -12.25 -6.51
C SER A 139 0.19 -13.35 -6.61
N GLU A 140 -0.78 -13.19 -7.50
CA GLU A 140 -1.88 -14.13 -7.73
C GLU A 140 -1.34 -15.50 -8.18
N VAL A 141 -0.40 -15.50 -9.13
CA VAL A 141 0.19 -16.72 -9.68
C VAL A 141 1.07 -17.41 -8.63
N ALA A 142 1.94 -16.67 -7.94
CA ALA A 142 2.81 -17.23 -6.91
C ALA A 142 2.02 -17.78 -5.71
N ALA A 143 0.98 -17.06 -5.26
CA ALA A 143 0.12 -17.52 -4.19
C ALA A 143 -0.60 -18.80 -4.60
N ARG A 144 -1.18 -18.85 -5.80
CA ARG A 144 -1.88 -20.04 -6.30
C ARG A 144 -0.96 -21.25 -6.40
N PHE A 145 0.21 -21.13 -7.03
CA PHE A 145 1.15 -22.25 -7.13
C PHE A 145 1.65 -22.72 -5.76
N THR A 146 1.90 -21.78 -4.84
CA THR A 146 2.35 -22.12 -3.49
C THR A 146 1.25 -22.83 -2.71
N LEU A 147 0.01 -22.36 -2.80
CA LEU A 147 -1.16 -22.98 -2.15
C LEU A 147 -1.47 -24.37 -2.73
N ASP A 148 -1.41 -24.52 -4.06
CA ASP A 148 -1.61 -25.80 -4.74
C ASP A 148 -0.53 -26.84 -4.34
N SER A 149 0.67 -26.39 -3.95
CA SER A 149 1.74 -27.27 -3.47
C SER A 149 1.60 -27.73 -2.01
N MET A 150 0.69 -27.14 -1.21
CA MET A 150 0.59 -27.41 0.23
C MET A 150 0.24 -28.86 0.59
N PRO A 151 -0.74 -29.52 -0.08
CA PRO A 151 -1.02 -30.93 0.19
C PRO A 151 0.20 -31.81 -0.06
N GLY A 152 0.97 -31.53 -1.12
CA GLY A 152 2.20 -32.26 -1.41
C GLY A 152 3.27 -32.08 -0.32
N LYS A 153 3.44 -30.85 0.19
CA LYS A 153 4.33 -30.59 1.33
C LYS A 153 3.86 -31.31 2.60
N GLN A 154 2.55 -31.32 2.91
CA GLN A 154 2.03 -32.05 4.07
C GLN A 154 2.26 -33.56 3.92
N MET A 155 1.98 -34.12 2.74
CA MET A 155 2.24 -35.54 2.44
C MET A 155 3.72 -35.89 2.56
N SER A 156 4.64 -34.99 2.18
CA SER A 156 6.08 -35.22 2.35
C SER A 156 6.49 -35.28 3.82
N VAL A 157 5.89 -34.45 4.69
CA VAL A 157 6.12 -34.51 6.14
C VAL A 157 5.60 -35.83 6.72
N ASP A 158 4.44 -36.29 6.26
CA ASP A 158 3.84 -37.55 6.70
C ASP A 158 4.69 -38.75 6.24
N ALA A 159 5.21 -38.71 5.01
CA ALA A 159 6.12 -39.72 4.49
C ALA A 159 7.44 -39.77 5.27
N ASP A 160 8.05 -38.63 5.57
CA ASP A 160 9.28 -38.53 6.36
C ASP A 160 9.09 -39.08 7.79
N LEU A 161 7.95 -38.76 8.42
CA LEU A 161 7.61 -39.25 9.76
C LEU A 161 7.39 -40.77 9.76
N ASN A 162 6.64 -41.28 8.78
CA ASN A 162 6.39 -42.71 8.62
C ASN A 162 7.66 -43.50 8.29
N ALA A 163 8.61 -42.88 7.59
CA ALA A 163 9.93 -43.45 7.30
C ALA A 163 10.91 -43.35 8.49
N GLY A 164 10.54 -42.67 9.58
CA GLY A 164 11.40 -42.45 10.74
C GLY A 164 12.56 -41.48 10.50
N LEU A 165 12.49 -40.67 9.44
CA LEU A 165 13.53 -39.67 9.10
C LEU A 165 13.45 -38.41 10.00
N ILE A 166 12.26 -38.14 10.54
CA ILE A 166 12.00 -37.00 11.44
C ILE A 166 11.22 -37.45 12.68
N THR A 167 11.31 -36.65 13.73
CA THR A 167 10.55 -36.85 14.98
C THR A 167 9.14 -36.26 14.89
N GLU A 168 8.23 -36.69 15.79
CA GLU A 168 6.88 -36.12 15.91
C GLU A 168 6.92 -34.60 16.18
N GLU A 169 7.87 -34.14 17.00
CA GLU A 169 8.04 -32.71 17.27
C GLU A 169 8.46 -31.92 16.01
N GLU A 170 9.37 -32.47 15.20
CA GLU A 170 9.79 -31.85 13.94
C GLU A 170 8.67 -31.86 12.91
N ALA A 171 7.93 -32.96 12.79
CA ALA A 171 6.77 -33.06 11.92
C ALA A 171 5.72 -31.99 12.29
N ARG A 172 5.46 -31.80 13.59
CA ARG A 172 4.55 -30.76 14.09
C ARG A 172 5.03 -29.35 13.74
N ARG A 173 6.34 -29.06 13.91
CA ARG A 173 6.93 -27.75 13.53
C ARG A 173 6.83 -27.51 12.03
N ARG A 174 7.18 -28.49 11.19
CA ARG A 174 7.08 -28.38 9.72
C ARG A 174 5.64 -28.13 9.27
N ARG A 175 4.66 -28.85 9.83
CA ARG A 175 3.23 -28.63 9.52
C ARG A 175 2.79 -27.21 9.90
N PHE A 176 3.22 -26.71 11.05
CA PHE A 176 2.94 -25.33 11.47
C PHE A 176 3.54 -24.28 10.52
N ASP A 177 4.77 -24.50 10.04
CA ASP A 177 5.37 -23.60 9.05
C ASP A 177 4.67 -23.65 7.69
N ILE A 178 4.18 -24.82 7.26
CA ILE A 178 3.35 -24.99 6.06
C ILE A 178 2.03 -24.20 6.20
N GLU A 179 1.37 -24.29 7.35
CA GLU A 179 0.15 -23.53 7.66
C GLU A 179 0.41 -22.02 7.59
N ARG A 180 1.48 -21.53 8.24
CA ARG A 180 1.87 -20.11 8.19
C ARG A 180 2.18 -19.63 6.77
N GLN A 181 2.76 -20.49 5.93
CA GLN A 181 2.94 -20.16 4.51
C GLN A 181 1.59 -20.00 3.82
N ALA A 182 0.66 -20.93 4.03
CA ALA A 182 -0.66 -20.87 3.39
C ALA A 182 -1.40 -19.59 3.77
N ASP A 183 -1.41 -19.24 5.05
CA ASP A 183 -2.02 -18.01 5.55
C ASP A 183 -1.37 -16.76 4.94
N PHE A 184 -0.03 -16.73 4.88
CA PHE A 184 0.70 -15.60 4.31
C PHE A 184 0.36 -15.38 2.83
N TYR A 185 0.43 -16.42 2.00
CA TYR A 185 0.15 -16.29 0.57
C TYR A 185 -1.33 -16.04 0.27
N GLY A 186 -2.24 -16.62 1.06
CA GLY A 186 -3.67 -16.33 0.98
C GLY A 186 -3.97 -14.87 1.31
N ALA A 187 -3.38 -14.34 2.38
CA ALA A 187 -3.51 -12.93 2.76
C ALA A 187 -2.85 -11.99 1.74
N MET A 188 -1.72 -12.37 1.15
CA MET A 188 -1.02 -11.60 0.12
C MET A 188 -1.82 -11.47 -1.18
N ASP A 189 -2.48 -12.53 -1.64
CA ASP A 189 -3.36 -12.47 -2.82
C ASP A 189 -4.50 -11.47 -2.58
N GLY A 190 -5.12 -11.53 -1.39
CA GLY A 190 -6.13 -10.57 -0.96
C GLY A 190 -5.60 -9.13 -0.95
N ALA A 191 -4.52 -8.86 -0.23
CA ALA A 191 -3.93 -7.53 -0.12
C ALA A 191 -3.51 -6.95 -1.48
N SER A 192 -2.98 -7.77 -2.39
CA SER A 192 -2.56 -7.33 -3.71
C SER A 192 -3.74 -6.87 -4.59
N LYS A 193 -4.90 -7.52 -4.46
CA LYS A 193 -6.14 -7.09 -5.12
C LYS A 193 -6.62 -5.72 -4.62
N PHE A 194 -6.43 -5.41 -3.33
CA PHE A 194 -6.71 -4.08 -2.78
C PHE A 194 -5.79 -3.00 -3.38
N VAL A 195 -4.49 -3.28 -3.51
CA VAL A 195 -3.52 -2.35 -4.15
C VAL A 195 -3.90 -2.07 -5.61
N ARG A 196 -4.39 -3.07 -6.34
CA ARG A 196 -4.94 -2.87 -7.68
C ARG A 196 -6.16 -1.96 -7.68
N GLY A 197 -7.06 -2.12 -6.72
CA GLY A 197 -8.23 -1.26 -6.53
C GLY A 197 -7.86 0.19 -6.26
N ASP A 198 -6.85 0.42 -5.41
CA ASP A 198 -6.31 1.76 -5.10
C ASP A 198 -5.82 2.49 -6.35
N ALA A 199 -5.06 1.81 -7.21
CA ALA A 199 -4.56 2.44 -8.44
C ALA A 199 -5.68 2.82 -9.43
N ILE A 200 -6.79 2.06 -9.46
CA ILE A 200 -7.98 2.45 -10.25
C ILE A 200 -8.65 3.67 -9.62
N ALA A 201 -8.83 3.66 -8.29
CA ALA A 201 -9.42 4.78 -7.57
C ALA A 201 -8.61 6.08 -7.76
N ALA A 202 -7.28 6.00 -7.75
CA ALA A 202 -6.41 7.16 -7.98
C ALA A 202 -6.63 7.80 -9.37
N ILE A 203 -6.85 7.00 -10.42
CA ILE A 203 -7.18 7.51 -11.76
C ILE A 203 -8.56 8.19 -11.78
N ILE A 204 -9.54 7.61 -11.08
CA ILE A 204 -10.88 8.19 -10.98
C ILE A 204 -10.81 9.53 -10.22
N ILE A 205 -10.09 9.57 -9.10
CA ILE A 205 -9.88 10.77 -8.28
C ILE A 205 -9.20 11.87 -9.08
N LEU A 206 -8.18 11.54 -9.88
CA LEU A 206 -7.56 12.47 -10.82
C LEU A 206 -8.58 13.14 -11.74
N LEU A 207 -9.43 12.34 -12.40
CA LEU A 207 -10.45 12.87 -13.32
C LEU A 207 -11.46 13.76 -12.59
N ILE A 208 -11.89 13.34 -11.40
CA ILE A 208 -12.79 14.13 -10.54
C ILE A 208 -12.14 15.45 -10.14
N ASN A 209 -10.87 15.45 -9.76
CA ASN A 209 -10.16 16.65 -9.32
C ASN A 209 -9.98 17.66 -10.47
N ILE A 210 -9.61 17.21 -11.68
CA ILE A 210 -9.47 18.10 -12.83
C ILE A 210 -10.82 18.66 -13.25
N ILE A 211 -11.82 17.80 -13.48
CA ILE A 211 -13.13 18.23 -14.01
C ILE A 211 -13.90 19.02 -12.94
N GLY A 212 -13.99 18.48 -11.73
CA GLY A 212 -14.67 19.11 -10.61
C GLY A 212 -13.99 20.40 -10.16
N GLY A 213 -12.65 20.41 -10.11
CA GLY A 213 -11.88 21.60 -9.75
C GLY A 213 -12.07 22.74 -10.74
N LEU A 214 -12.07 22.44 -12.04
CA LEU A 214 -12.37 23.43 -13.08
C LEU A 214 -13.81 23.97 -12.97
N ALA A 215 -14.78 23.07 -12.78
CA ALA A 215 -16.18 23.47 -12.63
C ALA A 215 -16.39 24.37 -11.41
N ILE A 216 -15.84 24.00 -10.24
CA ILE A 216 -15.95 24.79 -9.01
C ILE A 216 -15.17 26.10 -9.12
N GLY A 217 -13.95 26.06 -9.66
CA GLY A 217 -13.11 27.25 -9.87
C GLY A 217 -13.77 28.31 -10.74
N ILE A 218 -14.39 27.91 -11.85
CA ILE A 218 -15.04 28.85 -12.78
C ILE A 218 -16.43 29.27 -12.28
N LEU A 219 -17.27 28.30 -11.87
CA LEU A 219 -18.69 28.56 -11.58
C LEU A 219 -18.93 29.12 -10.18
N GLN A 220 -18.17 28.64 -9.17
CA GLN A 220 -18.39 29.01 -7.77
C GLN A 220 -17.38 30.03 -7.27
N HIS A 221 -16.09 29.88 -7.61
CA HIS A 221 -15.05 30.82 -7.18
C HIS A 221 -14.84 31.99 -8.15
N HIS A 222 -15.60 32.05 -9.25
CA HIS A 222 -15.54 33.11 -10.27
C HIS A 222 -14.12 33.39 -10.79
N MET A 223 -13.27 32.37 -10.83
CA MET A 223 -11.90 32.49 -11.34
C MET A 223 -11.91 32.56 -12.87
N ALA A 224 -10.96 33.29 -13.44
CA ALA A 224 -10.73 33.24 -14.88
C ALA A 224 -10.40 31.79 -15.29
N PRO A 225 -10.93 31.26 -16.41
CA PRO A 225 -10.73 29.87 -16.81
C PRO A 225 -9.26 29.43 -16.83
N GLN A 226 -8.36 30.33 -17.24
CA GLN A 226 -6.94 30.05 -17.29
C GLN A 226 -6.29 29.98 -15.89
N GLN A 227 -6.75 30.80 -14.94
CA GLN A 227 -6.28 30.76 -13.55
C GLN A 227 -6.80 29.51 -12.82
N ALA A 228 -8.07 29.15 -13.04
CA ALA A 228 -8.65 27.92 -12.52
C ALA A 228 -7.89 26.70 -13.05
N LEU A 229 -7.64 26.66 -14.37
CA LEU A 229 -6.87 25.59 -14.99
C LEU A 229 -5.48 25.46 -14.37
N HIS A 230 -4.73 26.55 -14.26
CA HIS A 230 -3.40 26.53 -13.66
C HIS A 230 -3.42 26.03 -12.21
N THR A 231 -4.31 26.57 -11.37
CA THR A 231 -4.35 26.26 -9.93
C THR A 231 -4.77 24.83 -9.67
N TYR A 232 -5.92 24.42 -10.20
CA TYR A 232 -6.46 23.08 -9.94
C TYR A 232 -5.63 21.99 -10.62
N THR A 233 -5.01 22.28 -11.75
CA THR A 233 -4.09 21.32 -12.40
C THR A 233 -2.81 21.16 -11.60
N LEU A 234 -2.19 22.25 -11.12
CA LEU A 234 -0.99 22.18 -10.28
C LEU A 234 -1.27 21.39 -9.00
N LEU A 235 -2.39 21.65 -8.33
CA LEU A 235 -2.77 20.95 -7.10
C LEU A 235 -3.10 19.47 -7.37
N THR A 236 -3.79 19.17 -8.47
CA THR A 236 -4.13 17.78 -8.79
C THR A 236 -2.90 16.97 -9.17
N VAL A 237 -1.99 17.53 -9.95
CA VAL A 237 -0.70 16.89 -10.27
C VAL A 237 0.11 16.69 -9.01
N GLY A 238 0.19 17.71 -8.14
CA GLY A 238 0.90 17.61 -6.86
C GLY A 238 0.35 16.51 -5.97
N ASP A 239 -0.97 16.46 -5.79
CA ASP A 239 -1.67 15.47 -4.98
C ASP A 239 -1.44 14.06 -5.51
N GLY A 240 -1.63 13.88 -6.83
CA GLY A 240 -1.35 12.62 -7.49
C GLY A 240 0.10 12.17 -7.28
N MET A 241 1.08 13.08 -7.37
CA MET A 241 2.50 12.75 -7.19
C MET A 241 2.86 12.34 -5.77
N VAL A 242 2.33 13.05 -4.77
CA VAL A 242 2.53 12.69 -3.36
C VAL A 242 1.96 11.30 -3.08
N SER A 243 0.84 10.94 -3.69
CA SER A 243 0.22 9.63 -3.52
C SER A 243 0.87 8.53 -4.35
N GLN A 244 1.44 8.87 -5.51
CA GLN A 244 2.02 7.91 -6.46
C GLN A 244 3.33 7.30 -5.96
N ILE A 245 4.18 8.10 -5.30
CA ILE A 245 5.49 7.64 -4.81
C ILE A 245 5.33 6.54 -3.75
N PRO A 246 4.53 6.72 -2.67
CA PRO A 246 4.16 5.65 -1.74
C PRO A 246 3.63 4.40 -2.44
N ALA A 247 2.74 4.58 -3.43
CA ALA A 247 2.15 3.46 -4.17
C ALA A 247 3.18 2.64 -4.92
N LEU A 248 4.07 3.30 -5.67
CA LEU A 248 5.16 2.66 -6.37
C LEU A 248 6.06 1.87 -5.41
N ILE A 249 6.51 2.53 -4.34
CA ILE A 249 7.41 1.94 -3.35
C ILE A 249 6.80 0.68 -2.73
N ILE A 250 5.54 0.75 -2.31
CA ILE A 250 4.84 -0.37 -1.68
C ILE A 250 4.57 -1.50 -2.69
N SER A 251 4.17 -1.20 -3.92
CA SER A 251 3.97 -2.22 -4.96
C SER A 251 5.27 -2.94 -5.32
N THR A 252 6.39 -2.20 -5.37
CA THR A 252 7.71 -2.80 -5.58
C THR A 252 8.14 -3.67 -4.40
N ALA A 253 7.93 -3.20 -3.16
CA ALA A 253 8.19 -3.98 -1.95
C ALA A 253 7.43 -5.32 -1.95
N ALA A 254 6.15 -5.28 -2.35
CA ALA A 254 5.31 -6.48 -2.47
C ALA A 254 5.85 -7.44 -3.55
N GLY A 255 6.23 -6.93 -4.71
CA GLY A 255 6.84 -7.73 -5.78
C GLY A 255 8.15 -8.40 -5.35
N ILE A 256 9.01 -7.69 -4.60
CA ILE A 256 10.28 -8.23 -4.09
C ILE A 256 10.04 -9.38 -3.10
N ILE A 257 9.11 -9.20 -2.16
CA ILE A 257 8.83 -10.23 -1.13
C ILE A 257 8.35 -11.53 -1.76
N ILE A 258 7.46 -11.45 -2.74
CA ILE A 258 6.85 -12.62 -3.38
C ILE A 258 7.83 -13.34 -4.31
N THR A 259 8.69 -12.59 -5.00
CA THR A 259 9.69 -13.20 -5.89
C THR A 259 10.83 -13.86 -5.12
N ARG A 260 11.26 -13.30 -3.99
CA ARG A 260 12.24 -13.94 -3.10
C ARG A 260 11.71 -15.23 -2.47
N SER A 261 10.45 -15.25 -2.05
CA SER A 261 9.86 -16.42 -1.39
C SER A 261 9.74 -17.65 -2.31
N SER A 262 9.53 -17.42 -3.61
CA SER A 262 9.55 -18.49 -4.63
C SER A 262 10.96 -19.05 -4.88
N SER A 263 12.02 -18.30 -4.58
CA SER A 263 13.41 -18.73 -4.79
C SER A 263 13.90 -19.64 -3.66
N GLU A 264 13.46 -19.43 -2.41
CA GLU A 264 13.77 -20.35 -1.30
C GLU A 264 13.10 -21.74 -1.48
N SER A 265 11.98 -21.83 -2.19
CA SER A 265 11.28 -23.11 -2.38
C SER A 265 11.94 -24.06 -3.39
N HIS A 266 12.92 -23.60 -4.16
CA HIS A 266 13.56 -24.39 -5.23
C HIS A 266 14.98 -24.88 -4.87
N LEU A 267 15.48 -24.58 -3.67
CA LEU A 267 16.83 -24.96 -3.21
C LEU A 267 16.83 -26.02 -2.08
N ALA A 268 15.73 -26.75 -1.91
CA ALA A 268 15.65 -27.88 -0.97
C ALA A 268 15.19 -29.15 -1.71
#